data_AF-A0A8X6S7X2-F1
#
_entry.id   AF-A0A8X6S7X2-F1
#
_cell.length_a   1.000
_cell.length_b   1.000
_cell.length_c   1.000
_cell.angle_alpha   90.00
_cell.angle_beta   90.00
_cell.angle_gamma   90.00
#
_symmetry.space_group_name_H-M   'P 1'
#
loop_
_entity.id
_entity.type
_entity.pdbx_description
1 polymer ?
#
loop_
_entity_poly.entity_id
_entity_poly.type
_entity_poly.pdbx_seq_one_letter_code
_entity_poly.pdbx_strand_id
1 'polypeptide(L)'
;MHTFCDASSSSYACVVYLRTEGKEGMSIQLLQAQSRVALLRKTTVPRLELFACCIGACLAYSMKKAVSLEDVSSFFWTDSTTVLYWIKNKENWRTFVNNRVNQLSTAEIGTNLYGTFPLIFLSIFLGNINSRLFQSTPKR
;
A
#
# COMPACT_ATOMS: atom_id res chain seq x y z
N MET A 1 2.12 8.67 -8.40
CA MET A 1 2.67 7.92 -7.25
C MET A 1 1.79 6.70 -7.00
N HIS A 2 2.38 5.52 -6.84
CA HIS A 2 1.66 4.25 -6.66
C HIS A 2 2.06 3.61 -5.34
N THR A 3 1.09 3.25 -4.51
CA THR A 3 1.30 2.61 -3.21
C THR A 3 0.72 1.20 -3.25
N PHE A 4 1.56 0.20 -2.98
CA PHE A 4 1.16 -1.21 -2.91
C PHE A 4 1.12 -1.63 -1.44
N CYS A 5 0.06 -2.34 -1.06
CA CYS A 5 -0.14 -2.82 0.31
C CYS A 5 -0.41 -4.32 0.26
N ASP A 6 0.31 -5.07 1.10
CA ASP A 6 0.25 -6.52 1.19
C ASP A 6 0.36 -6.96 2.66
N ALA A 7 -0.27 -8.08 3.00
CA ALA A 7 -0.10 -8.69 4.30
C ALA A 7 -0.20 -10.22 4.27
N SER A 8 0.54 -10.82 5.19
CA SER A 8 0.53 -12.23 5.50
C SER A 8 0.13 -12.45 6.96
N SER A 9 0.04 -13.71 7.39
CA SER A 9 -0.21 -14.06 8.78
C SER A 9 0.88 -13.58 9.75
N SER A 10 2.11 -13.37 9.26
CA SER A 10 3.28 -12.99 10.07
C SER A 10 3.64 -11.51 10.00
N SER A 11 3.25 -10.80 8.94
CA SER A 11 3.68 -9.43 8.71
C SER A 11 2.77 -8.70 7.73
N TYR A 12 2.79 -7.38 7.77
CA TYR A 12 2.10 -6.52 6.82
C TYR A 12 3.01 -5.39 6.38
N ALA A 13 2.92 -4.99 5.12
CA ALA A 13 3.86 -4.06 4.50
C ALA A 13 3.20 -3.20 3.43
N CYS A 14 3.81 -2.06 3.16
CA CYS A 14 3.46 -1.19 2.05
C CYS A 14 4.70 -0.60 1.38
N VAL A 15 4.56 -0.28 0.10
CA VAL A 15 5.65 0.21 -0.75
C VAL A 15 5.13 1.32 -1.65
N VAL A 16 5.86 2.43 -1.75
CA VAL A 16 5.52 3.60 -2.55
C VAL A 16 6.50 3.76 -3.70
N TYR A 17 6.00 3.76 -4.92
CA TYR A 17 6.72 4.01 -6.15
C TYR A 17 6.32 5.34 -6.78
N LEU A 18 7.29 6.04 -7.35
CA LEU A 18 7.07 7.15 -8.27
C LEU A 18 7.20 6.65 -9.70
N ARG A 19 6.16 6.88 -10.51
CA ARG A 19 6.21 6.69 -11.95
C ARG A 19 6.34 8.08 -12.58
N THR A 20 7.33 8.25 -13.44
CA THR A 20 7.56 9.47 -14.22
C THR A 20 7.56 9.11 -15.70
N GLU A 21 6.85 9.89 -16.50
CA GLU A 21 6.85 9.77 -17.96
C GLU A 21 7.65 10.94 -18.52
N GLY A 22 8.78 10.61 -19.15
CA GLY A 22 9.66 11.58 -19.80
C GLY A 22 9.73 11.33 -21.31
N LYS A 23 10.49 12.20 -22.00
CA LYS A 23 10.73 12.07 -23.45
C LYS A 23 11.46 10.77 -23.82
N GLU A 24 12.24 10.22 -22.88
CA GLU A 24 13.03 8.99 -23.05
C GLU A 24 12.27 7.72 -22.64
N GLY A 25 11.02 7.85 -22.19
CA GLY A 25 10.16 6.73 -21.80
C GLY A 25 9.66 6.80 -20.36
N MET A 26 9.21 5.66 -19.85
CA MET A 26 8.68 5.52 -18.50
C MET A 26 9.80 5.10 -17.54
N SER A 27 9.97 5.84 -16.44
CA SER A 27 10.84 5.47 -15.33
C SER A 27 10.02 5.25 -14.06
N ILE A 28 10.41 4.24 -13.29
CA ILE A 28 9.76 3.88 -12.03
C ILE A 28 10.82 3.79 -10.94
N GLN A 29 10.65 4.59 -9.89
CA GLN A 29 11.58 4.69 -8.78
C GLN A 29 10.89 4.31 -7.47
N LEU A 30 11.57 3.51 -6.65
CA LEU A 30 11.12 3.22 -5.29
C LEU A 30 11.40 4.44 -4.41
N LEU A 31 10.37 5.02 -3.80
CA LEU A 31 10.53 6.14 -2.86
C LEU A 31 10.74 5.63 -1.44
N GLN A 32 9.83 4.77 -0.95
CA GLN A 32 9.92 4.20 0.39
C GLN A 32 9.15 2.90 0.50
N ALA A 33 9.66 2.02 1.37
CA ALA A 33 8.98 0.81 1.81
C ALA A 33 8.88 0.80 3.34
N GLN A 34 7.78 0.27 3.87
CA GLN A 34 7.58 0.11 5.30
C GLN A 34 6.92 -1.24 5.58
N SER A 35 7.49 -2.00 6.51
CA SER A 35 6.94 -3.28 6.96
C SER A 35 6.80 -3.33 8.48
N ARG A 36 5.88 -4.16 8.96
CA ARG A 36 5.65 -4.40 10.39
C ARG A 36 5.33 -5.87 10.64
N VAL A 37 5.83 -6.39 11.75
CA VAL A 37 5.54 -7.75 12.22
C VAL A 37 4.11 -7.79 12.77
N ALA A 38 3.36 -8.82 12.41
CA ALA A 38 2.03 -9.05 12.95
C ALA A 38 2.12 -9.39 14.44
N LEU A 39 1.17 -8.88 15.22
CA LEU A 39 1.08 -9.21 16.64
C LEU A 39 0.83 -10.72 16.81
N LEU A 40 1.43 -11.33 17.83
CA LEU A 40 1.23 -12.75 18.18
C LEU A 40 -0.24 -13.08 18.52
N ARG A 41 -1.08 -12.06 18.76
CA ARG A 41 -2.52 -12.23 18.98
C ARG A 41 -3.21 -12.57 17.66
N LYS A 42 -4.20 -13.47 17.70
CA LYS A 42 -4.99 -13.91 16.55
C LYS A 42 -5.64 -12.73 15.83
N THR A 43 -4.96 -12.20 14.83
CA THR A 43 -5.44 -11.14 13.93
C THR A 43 -5.64 -11.78 12.58
N THR A 44 -6.81 -11.58 11.97
CA THR A 44 -7.10 -12.18 10.66
C THR A 44 -6.32 -11.47 9.56
N VAL A 45 -5.92 -12.20 8.52
CA VAL A 45 -5.19 -11.63 7.37
C VAL A 45 -5.90 -10.39 6.78
N PRO A 46 -7.24 -10.38 6.58
CA PRO A 46 -7.94 -9.18 6.11
C PRO A 46 -7.76 -7.93 6.98
N ARG A 47 -7.61 -8.09 8.30
CA ARG A 47 -7.36 -6.96 9.20
C ARG A 47 -5.91 -6.47 9.10
N LEU A 48 -4.97 -7.37 8.85
CA LEU A 48 -3.57 -7.02 8.61
C LEU A 48 -3.41 -6.32 7.26
N GLU A 49 -4.11 -6.75 6.23
CA GLU A 49 -4.19 -6.07 4.92
C GLU A 49 -4.79 -4.66 5.09
N LEU A 50 -5.86 -4.52 5.88
CA LEU A 50 -6.45 -3.22 6.19
C LEU A 50 -5.45 -2.31 6.93
N PHE A 51 -4.66 -2.86 7.85
CA PHE A 51 -3.56 -2.12 8.49
C PHE A 51 -2.46 -1.72 7.51
N ALA A 52 -2.09 -2.59 6.57
CA ALA A 52 -1.14 -2.27 5.51
C ALA A 52 -1.63 -1.07 4.70
N CYS A 53 -2.90 -1.06 4.30
CA CYS A 53 -3.52 0.06 3.62
C CYS A 53 -3.49 1.36 4.44
N CYS A 54 -3.81 1.30 5.73
CA CYS A 54 -3.74 2.49 6.61
C CYS A 54 -2.32 3.06 6.70
N ILE A 55 -1.30 2.20 6.81
CA ILE A 55 0.09 2.67 6.83
C ILE A 55 0.51 3.19 5.46
N GLY A 56 0.14 2.51 4.38
CA GLY A 56 0.41 2.96 3.01
C GLY A 56 -0.18 4.33 2.72
N ALA A 57 -1.39 4.60 3.20
CA ALA A 57 -2.04 5.90 3.14
C ALA A 57 -1.24 7.01 3.81
N CYS A 58 -0.91 6.81 5.10
CA CYS A 58 -0.13 7.77 5.86
C CYS A 58 1.25 7.99 5.21
N LEU A 59 1.89 6.90 4.78
CA LEU A 59 3.20 6.94 4.15
C LEU A 59 3.19 7.74 2.84
N ALA A 60 2.20 7.49 1.98
CA ALA A 60 1.99 8.23 0.74
C ALA A 60 1.75 9.72 1.00
N TYR A 61 0.91 10.06 1.98
CA TYR A 61 0.66 11.45 2.36
C TYR A 61 1.93 12.16 2.85
N SER A 62 2.67 11.52 3.76
CA SER A 62 3.95 12.05 4.26
C SER A 62 4.97 12.24 3.13
N MET A 63 5.04 11.29 2.19
CA MET A 63 5.95 11.36 1.04
C MET A 63 5.58 12.47 0.06
N LYS A 64 4.29 12.65 -0.24
CA LYS A 64 3.83 13.76 -1.05
C LYS A 64 4.27 15.09 -0.47
N LYS A 65 4.09 15.28 0.84
CA LYS A 65 4.52 16.51 1.51
C LYS A 65 6.04 16.67 1.54
N ALA A 66 6.79 15.61 1.78
CA ALA A 66 8.25 15.65 1.88
C ALA A 66 8.95 15.95 0.54
N VAL A 67 8.37 15.51 -0.58
CA VAL A 67 8.96 15.67 -1.92
C VAL A 67 8.27 16.80 -2.71
N SER A 68 7.38 17.58 -2.08
CA SER A 68 6.54 18.60 -2.75
C SER A 68 5.72 18.04 -3.93
N LEU A 69 5.32 16.78 -3.76
CA LEU A 69 4.46 15.89 -4.56
C LEU A 69 2.98 16.24 -4.66
N GLU A 70 2.54 17.46 -4.31
CA GLU A 70 1.14 17.73 -3.94
C GLU A 70 0.18 17.51 -5.12
N ASP A 71 0.56 17.98 -6.31
CA ASP A 71 -0.26 17.87 -7.54
C ASP A 71 -0.17 16.50 -8.24
N VAL A 72 0.69 15.60 -7.77
CA VAL A 72 0.87 14.29 -8.42
C VAL A 72 -0.26 13.34 -8.05
N SER A 73 -0.86 12.69 -9.05
CA SER A 73 -1.88 11.66 -8.84
C SER A 73 -1.35 10.50 -7.99
N SER A 74 -2.14 10.09 -6.98
CA SER A 74 -1.82 8.99 -6.07
C SER A 74 -2.78 7.82 -6.30
N PHE A 75 -2.22 6.62 -6.45
CA PHE A 75 -2.94 5.37 -6.67
C PHE A 75 -2.59 4.38 -5.57
N PHE A 76 -3.58 3.61 -5.11
CA PHE A 76 -3.42 2.64 -4.03
C PHE A 76 -3.88 1.26 -4.47
N TRP A 77 -3.06 0.26 -4.19
CA TRP A 77 -3.22 -1.11 -4.66
C TRP A 77 -3.19 -2.08 -3.48
N THR A 78 -4.10 -3.05 -3.51
CA THR A 78 -4.13 -4.21 -2.62
C THR A 78 -4.74 -5.38 -3.40
N ASP A 79 -4.27 -6.58 -3.12
CA ASP A 79 -4.78 -7.85 -3.66
C ASP A 79 -5.98 -8.39 -2.84
N SER A 80 -6.26 -7.78 -1.69
CA SER A 80 -7.35 -8.19 -0.81
C SER A 80 -8.73 -7.76 -1.32
N THR A 81 -9.50 -8.71 -1.85
CA THR A 81 -10.90 -8.48 -2.22
C THR A 81 -11.77 -8.08 -1.02
N THR A 82 -11.43 -8.56 0.18
CA THR A 82 -12.16 -8.23 1.42
C THR A 82 -11.95 -6.77 1.82
N VAL A 83 -10.70 -6.30 1.80
CA VAL A 83 -10.38 -4.90 2.11
C VAL A 83 -10.97 -3.97 1.05
N LEU A 84 -10.86 -4.34 -0.23
CA LEU A 84 -11.49 -3.62 -1.33
C LEU A 84 -12.99 -3.47 -1.12
N TYR A 85 -13.67 -4.54 -0.70
CA TYR A 85 -15.09 -4.54 -0.40
C TYR A 85 -15.44 -3.62 0.78
N TRP A 86 -14.68 -3.65 1.88
CA TRP A 86 -14.89 -2.77 3.03
C TRP A 86 -14.69 -1.28 2.71
N ILE A 87 -13.74 -0.96 1.83
CA ILE A 87 -13.46 0.43 1.44
C ILE A 87 -14.53 0.94 0.47
N LYS A 88 -14.97 0.11 -0.49
CA LYS A 88 -15.96 0.52 -1.51
C LYS A 88 -17.37 0.63 -0.95
N ASN A 89 -17.74 -0.24 0.00
CA ASN A 89 -19.09 -0.28 0.54
C ASN A 89 -19.14 0.40 1.92
N LYS A 90 -20.03 1.39 2.03
CA LYS A 90 -20.29 2.11 3.28
C LYS A 90 -21.39 1.40 4.08
N GLU A 91 -21.09 0.19 4.56
CA GLU A 91 -21.97 -0.56 5.46
C GLU A 91 -21.58 -0.37 6.92
N ASN A 92 -22.47 -0.78 7.84
CA ASN A 92 -22.18 -0.82 9.27
C ASN A 92 -21.26 -1.99 9.60
N TRP A 93 -19.97 -1.81 9.35
CA TRP A 93 -18.94 -2.76 9.78
C TRP A 93 -18.78 -2.76 11.29
N ARG A 94 -18.18 -3.84 11.83
CA ARG A 94 -17.70 -3.84 13.22
C ARG A 94 -16.78 -2.65 13.46
N THR A 95 -16.85 -2.07 14.66
CA THR A 95 -16.17 -0.82 15.06
C THR A 95 -14.71 -0.73 14.62
N PHE A 96 -13.96 -1.84 14.71
CA PHE A 96 -12.58 -1.91 14.24
C PHE A 96 -12.43 -1.56 12.75
N VAL A 97 -13.20 -2.22 11.88
CA VAL A 97 -13.10 -2.02 10.42
C VAL A 97 -13.59 -0.63 10.07
N ASN A 98 -14.70 -0.20 10.68
CA ASN A 98 -15.30 1.11 10.42
C ASN A 98 -14.33 2.26 10.75
N ASN A 99 -13.68 2.19 11.92
CA ASN A 99 -12.67 3.20 12.32
C ASN A 99 -11.49 3.28 11.33
N ARG A 100 -11.06 2.15 10.77
CA ARG A 100 -9.94 2.08 9.81
C ARG A 100 -10.33 2.55 8.42
N VAL A 101 -11.51 2.18 7.94
CA VAL A 101 -12.04 2.66 6.66
C VAL A 101 -12.31 4.17 6.70
N ASN A 102 -12.82 4.69 7.81
CA ASN A 102 -12.97 6.13 8.01
C ASN A 102 -11.62 6.84 7.99
N GLN A 103 -10.60 6.28 8.65
CA GLN A 103 -9.23 6.82 8.60
C GLN A 103 -8.68 6.90 7.17
N LEU A 104 -8.94 5.88 6.34
CA LEU A 104 -8.53 5.87 4.92
C LEU A 104 -9.32 6.90 4.09
N SER A 105 -10.60 7.08 4.39
CA SER A 105 -11.48 8.02 3.67
C SER A 105 -11.11 9.48 3.98
N THR A 106 -10.73 9.79 5.22
CA THR A 106 -10.32 11.14 5.64
C THR A 106 -8.97 11.57 5.06
N ALA A 107 -8.07 10.63 4.77
CA ALA A 107 -6.73 10.93 4.27
C ALA A 107 -6.68 11.44 2.82
N GLU A 108 -7.82 11.88 2.24
CA GLU A 108 -7.96 12.29 0.83
C GLU A 108 -7.26 11.34 -0.13
N ILE A 109 -7.34 10.04 0.17
CA ILE A 109 -6.94 8.99 -0.75
C ILE A 109 -8.00 9.00 -1.84
N GLY A 110 -7.81 9.90 -2.81
CA GLY A 110 -8.60 9.95 -4.02
C GLY A 110 -8.79 8.52 -4.50
N THR A 111 -10.05 8.14 -4.61
CA THR A 111 -10.61 6.82 -4.96
C THR A 111 -10.23 6.38 -6.37
N ASN A 112 -9.09 6.84 -6.87
CA ASN A 112 -8.57 6.53 -8.18
C ASN A 112 -7.96 5.12 -8.12
N LEU A 113 -8.90 4.20 -8.29
CA LEU A 113 -8.76 2.86 -8.82
C LEU A 113 -7.93 1.92 -7.94
N TYR A 114 -8.57 1.53 -6.85
CA TYR A 114 -8.54 0.18 -6.32
C TYR A 114 -8.92 -0.85 -7.41
N GLY A 115 -7.98 -1.13 -8.32
CA GLY A 115 -8.12 -2.05 -9.45
C GLY A 115 -7.17 -3.23 -9.34
N THR A 116 -7.48 -4.29 -10.08
CA THR A 116 -6.59 -5.45 -10.26
C THR A 116 -5.22 -4.97 -10.73
N PHE A 117 -4.15 -5.46 -10.09
CA PHE A 117 -2.75 -5.14 -10.40
C PHE A 117 -2.52 -5.02 -11.92
N PRO A 118 -2.06 -3.87 -12.44
CA PRO A 118 -1.73 -3.75 -13.86
C PRO A 118 -0.60 -4.72 -14.17
N LEU A 119 -0.73 -5.53 -15.25
CA LEU A 119 0.28 -6.51 -15.67
C LEU A 119 1.69 -5.90 -15.84
N ILE A 120 1.77 -4.59 -16.11
CA ILE A 120 3.01 -3.82 -16.22
C ILE A 120 3.76 -3.73 -14.87
N PHE A 121 3.06 -3.78 -13.74
CA PHE A 121 3.69 -3.81 -12.41
C PHE A 121 4.06 -5.22 -11.96
N LEU A 122 3.46 -6.27 -12.54
CA LEU A 122 3.84 -7.65 -12.25
C LEU A 122 5.29 -7.93 -12.69
N SER A 123 5.74 -7.37 -13.81
CA SER A 123 7.13 -7.50 -14.26
C SER A 123 8.13 -6.76 -13.36
N ILE A 124 7.71 -5.67 -12.71
CA ILE A 124 8.53 -4.94 -11.74
C ILE A 124 8.59 -5.69 -10.42
N PHE A 125 7.47 -6.24 -9.96
CA PHE A 125 7.44 -7.08 -8.77
C PHE A 125 8.30 -8.34 -9.02
N LEU A 126 8.04 -9.11 -10.08
CA LEU A 126 8.80 -10.32 -10.40
C LEU A 126 10.27 -10.04 -10.77
N GLY A 127 10.56 -8.93 -11.45
CA GLY A 127 11.91 -8.56 -11.88
C GLY A 127 12.79 -8.00 -10.76
N ASN A 128 12.21 -7.38 -9.73
CA ASN A 128 12.95 -6.67 -8.68
C ASN A 128 12.96 -7.40 -7.33
N ILE A 129 12.11 -8.43 -7.12
CA ILE A 129 12.17 -9.31 -5.94
C ILE A 129 13.46 -10.14 -5.89
N ASN A 130 14.19 -10.29 -7.00
CA ASN A 130 15.40 -11.11 -7.06
C ASN A 130 16.70 -10.45 -6.55
N SER A 131 16.69 -9.30 -5.87
CA SER A 131 18.00 -8.79 -5.37
C SER A 131 18.10 -8.07 -4.04
N ARG A 132 17.09 -7.40 -3.44
CA ARG A 132 17.41 -6.52 -2.28
C ARG A 132 16.44 -6.41 -1.10
N LEU A 133 15.20 -6.92 -1.15
CA LEU A 133 14.24 -6.68 -0.06
C LEU A 133 14.12 -7.79 1.00
N PHE A 134 14.86 -8.90 0.86
CA PHE A 134 14.86 -10.01 1.84
C PHE A 134 16.17 -10.20 2.63
N GLN A 135 17.15 -9.28 2.55
CA GLN A 135 18.45 -9.46 3.21
C GLN A 135 18.77 -8.55 4.42
N SER A 136 17.87 -7.71 4.91
CA SER A 136 18.18 -6.89 6.10
C SER A 136 17.26 -7.15 7.29
N THR A 137 17.47 -8.29 7.95
CA THR A 137 17.40 -8.34 9.43
C THR A 137 18.61 -9.14 9.93
N PRO A 138 19.56 -8.52 10.65
CA PRO A 138 20.57 -9.29 11.35
C PRO A 138 19.87 -10.02 12.51
N LYS A 139 19.92 -11.36 12.48
CA LYS A 139 19.60 -12.18 13.64
C LYS A 139 20.55 -11.77 14.77
N ARG A 140 19.98 -11.39 15.90
CA ARG A 140 20.67 -11.40 17.19
C ARG A 140 20.00 -12.44 18.06
#